data_AF-A0A8S8YT97-F1
#
_entry.id   AF-A0A8S8YT97-F1
#
_cell.length_a   1.000
_cell.length_b   1.000
_cell.length_c   1.000
_cell.angle_alpha   90.00
_cell.angle_beta   90.00
_cell.angle_gamma   90.00
#
_symmetry.space_group_name_H-M   'P 1'
#
loop_
_entity.id
_entity.type
_entity.pdbx_description
1 polymer ?
#
loop_
_entity_poly.entity_id
_entity_poly.type
_entity_poly.pdbx_seq_one_letter_code
_entity_poly.pdbx_strand_id
1 'polypeptide(L)'
;MGISEHYHPNLKVIVDGQQIPIEPNTGIDQGGCREGMRWIHVHDASDSGFTKLHIETPSKMNVPLGAFFEIWDREGGPKLMGPR
;
A
#
# COMPACT_ATOMS: atom_id res chain seq x y z
N MET A 1 -14.07 13.95 -8.99
CA MET A 1 -13.81 12.84 -9.93
C MET A 1 -14.28 11.56 -9.26
N GLY A 2 -15.01 10.69 -9.96
CA GLY A 2 -15.55 9.46 -9.37
C GLY A 2 -14.52 8.32 -9.35
N ILE A 3 -14.74 7.33 -8.48
CA ILE A 3 -14.01 6.05 -8.46
C ILE A 3 -14.60 5.16 -9.55
N SER A 4 -13.76 4.56 -10.39
CA SER A 4 -14.19 3.61 -11.44
C SER A 4 -13.69 2.20 -11.18
N GLU A 5 -12.53 2.05 -10.56
CA GLU A 5 -11.89 0.77 -10.30
C GLU A 5 -11.54 0.65 -8.82
N HIS A 6 -11.66 -0.57 -8.28
CA HIS A 6 -11.40 -0.88 -6.89
C HIS A 6 -10.79 -2.29 -6.79
N TYR A 7 -9.60 -2.40 -6.19
CA TYR A 7 -8.86 -3.66 -6.07
C TYR A 7 -8.40 -3.94 -4.64
N HIS A 8 -8.34 -5.23 -4.29
CA HIS A 8 -7.85 -5.73 -3.01
C HIS A 8 -6.71 -6.76 -3.14
N PRO A 9 -5.52 -6.37 -3.61
CA PRO A 9 -4.40 -7.31 -3.73
C PRO A 9 -3.82 -7.65 -2.35
N ASN A 10 -3.27 -8.86 -2.23
CA ASN A 10 -2.55 -9.32 -1.05
C ASN A 10 -1.04 -9.14 -1.24
N LEU A 11 -0.38 -8.56 -0.25
CA LEU A 11 1.07 -8.35 -0.19
C LEU A 11 1.67 -9.13 0.99
N LYS A 12 2.79 -9.80 0.76
CA LYS A 12 3.61 -10.38 1.82
C LYS A 12 5.06 -9.97 1.60
N VAL A 13 5.68 -9.41 2.62
CA VAL A 13 7.07 -8.93 2.57
C VAL A 13 7.92 -9.81 3.48
N ILE A 14 8.98 -10.39 2.93
CA ILE A 14 9.89 -11.28 3.63
C ILE A 14 11.31 -10.74 3.40
N VAL A 15 12.04 -10.48 4.48
CA VAL A 15 13.44 -10.03 4.46
C VAL A 15 14.23 -11.02 5.31
N ASP A 16 15.28 -11.59 4.73
CA ASP A 16 16.14 -12.58 5.39
C ASP A 16 15.38 -13.76 6.01
N GLY A 17 14.30 -14.19 5.33
CA GLY A 17 13.43 -15.28 5.78
C GLY A 17 12.42 -14.87 6.86
N GLN A 18 12.48 -13.65 7.38
CA GLN A 18 11.54 -13.12 8.35
C GLN A 18 10.47 -12.27 7.67
N GLN A 19 9.20 -12.52 8.01
CA GLN A 19 8.11 -11.68 7.55
C GLN A 19 8.15 -10.32 8.26
N ILE A 20 8.07 -9.24 7.48
CA ILE A 20 7.88 -7.89 8.01
C ILE A 20 6.37 -7.60 8.05
N PRO A 21 5.78 -7.35 9.23
CA PRO A 21 4.39 -6.91 9.31
C PRO A 21 4.26 -5.49 8.76
N ILE A 22 3.09 -5.21 8.18
CA ILE A 22 2.72 -3.87 7.72
C ILE A 22 1.54 -3.46 8.58
N GLU A 23 1.69 -2.34 9.30
CA GLU A 23 0.67 -1.88 10.22
C GLU A 23 -0.64 -1.54 9.48
N PRO A 24 -1.81 -1.82 10.09
CA PRO A 24 -3.08 -1.32 9.59
C PRO A 24 -3.03 0.20 9.42
N ASN A 25 -3.75 0.71 8.42
CA ASN A 25 -3.81 2.15 8.10
C ASN A 25 -2.50 2.78 7.59
N THR A 26 -1.45 1.99 7.31
CA THR A 26 -0.30 2.51 6.57
C THR A 26 -0.76 3.12 5.25
N GLY A 27 -0.39 4.39 5.02
CA GLY A 27 -0.77 5.16 3.83
C GLY A 27 -2.11 5.90 3.89
N ILE A 28 -2.90 5.75 4.97
CA ILE A 28 -4.24 6.34 5.08
C ILE A 28 -4.18 7.87 5.35
N ASP A 29 -3.32 8.31 6.28
CA ASP A 29 -3.34 9.67 6.85
C ASP A 29 -2.06 10.49 6.54
N GLN A 30 -1.56 10.37 5.31
CA GLN A 30 -0.39 11.16 4.91
C GLN A 30 -0.76 12.60 4.55
N GLY A 31 -0.04 13.56 5.16
CA GLY A 31 -0.21 15.01 4.96
C GLY A 31 -0.49 15.40 3.50
N GLY A 32 -1.57 16.14 3.28
CA GLY A 32 -2.06 16.58 1.97
C GLY A 32 -3.33 15.87 1.47
N CYS A 33 -3.82 14.85 2.16
CA CYS A 33 -5.10 14.19 1.86
C CYS A 33 -5.87 13.88 3.16
N ARG A 34 -6.31 14.93 3.86
CA ARG A 34 -7.09 14.79 5.10
C ARG A 34 -8.48 14.26 4.72
N GLU A 35 -8.90 13.15 5.33
CA GLU A 35 -10.17 12.43 5.00
C GLU A 35 -10.20 11.76 3.61
N GLY A 36 -9.11 11.87 2.83
CA GLY A 36 -9.02 11.30 1.50
C GLY A 36 -8.31 9.97 1.56
N MET A 37 -9.07 8.88 1.58
CA MET A 37 -8.62 7.53 1.25
C MET A 37 -7.68 7.62 0.03
N ARG A 38 -6.36 7.58 0.25
CA ARG A 38 -5.42 7.60 -0.87
C ARG A 38 -5.66 6.37 -1.73
N TRP A 39 -5.30 6.49 -2.99
CA TRP A 39 -5.53 5.49 -4.04
C TRP A 39 -4.88 4.14 -3.74
N ILE A 40 -4.00 4.05 -2.74
CA ILE A 40 -3.38 2.82 -2.23
C ILE A 40 -3.18 2.99 -0.71
N HIS A 41 -3.71 2.08 0.11
CA HIS A 41 -3.41 2.02 1.55
C HIS A 41 -3.62 0.59 2.09
N VAL A 42 -3.17 0.33 3.32
CA VAL A 42 -3.42 -0.95 3.99
C VAL A 42 -4.83 -0.96 4.57
N HIS A 43 -5.65 -1.92 4.12
CA HIS A 43 -7.01 -2.13 4.61
C HIS A 43 -7.04 -2.99 5.86
N ASP A 44 -6.26 -4.08 5.86
CA ASP A 44 -6.18 -5.02 6.97
C ASP A 44 -4.84 -5.77 6.95
N ALA A 45 -4.31 -6.04 8.14
CA ALA A 45 -3.17 -6.92 8.34
C ALA A 45 -3.70 -8.26 8.84
N SER A 46 -3.71 -9.29 7.98
CA SER A 46 -4.25 -10.59 8.35
C SER A 46 -3.25 -11.40 9.17
N ASP A 47 -3.77 -12.12 10.17
CA ASP A 47 -3.04 -13.17 10.91
C ASP A 47 -2.47 -14.30 10.00
N SER A 48 -2.94 -14.39 8.75
CA SER A 48 -2.39 -15.30 7.72
C SER A 48 -0.99 -14.92 7.22
N GLY A 49 -0.51 -13.74 7.61
CA GLY A 49 0.76 -13.19 7.17
C GLY A 49 0.72 -12.49 5.80
N PHE A 50 -0.49 -12.20 5.30
CA PHE A 50 -0.69 -11.31 4.15
C PHE A 50 -1.33 -10.00 4.61
N THR A 51 -0.85 -8.91 4.03
CA THR A 51 -1.45 -7.57 4.16
C THR A 51 -2.35 -7.31 2.97
N LYS A 52 -3.59 -6.93 3.21
CA LYS A 52 -4.52 -6.53 2.15
C LYS A 52 -4.35 -5.05 1.88
N LEU A 53 -4.01 -4.70 0.63
CA LEU A 53 -4.04 -3.33 0.17
C LEU A 53 -5.44 -3.00 -0.36
N HIS A 54 -5.86 -1.77 -0.20
CA HIS A 54 -7.02 -1.18 -0.85
C HIS A 54 -6.54 -0.20 -1.90
N ILE A 55 -7.03 -0.36 -3.14
CA ILE A 55 -6.62 0.46 -4.28
C ILE A 55 -7.85 0.97 -5.02
N GLU A 56 -7.95 2.28 -5.21
CA GLU A 56 -9.03 2.90 -5.98
C GLU A 56 -8.48 3.86 -7.04
N THR A 57 -8.94 3.72 -8.28
CA THR A 57 -8.49 4.56 -9.40
C THR A 57 -9.67 5.10 -10.22
N PRO A 58 -9.55 6.28 -10.86
CA PRO A 58 -10.63 6.89 -11.64
C PRO A 58 -10.87 6.20 -12.98
N SER A 59 -9.96 5.31 -13.40
CA SER A 59 -10.05 4.47 -14.59
C SER A 59 -9.08 3.30 -14.46
N LYS A 60 -9.18 2.31 -15.37
CA LYS A 60 -8.23 1.19 -15.44
C LYS A 60 -6.82 1.70 -15.73
N MET A 61 -5.91 1.50 -14.77
CA MET A 61 -4.52 1.92 -14.85
C MET A 61 -3.58 0.92 -14.18
N ASN A 62 -2.31 0.96 -14.57
CA ASN A 62 -1.28 0.17 -13.92
C ASN A 62 -0.91 0.80 -12.58
N VAL A 63 -1.02 0.01 -11.52
CA VAL A 63 -0.60 0.40 -10.17
C VAL A 63 0.61 -0.45 -9.78
N PRO A 64 1.85 0.05 -9.99
CA PRO A 64 3.05 -0.73 -9.72
C PRO A 64 3.21 -0.93 -8.22
N LEU A 65 3.75 -2.07 -7.80
CA LEU A 65 4.05 -2.37 -6.39
C LEU A 65 4.91 -1.27 -5.75
N GLY A 66 5.83 -0.67 -6.52
CA GLY A 66 6.64 0.48 -6.12
C GLY A 66 5.84 1.65 -5.55
N ALA A 67 4.65 1.93 -6.08
CA ALA A 67 3.80 3.03 -5.61
C ALA A 67 3.39 2.86 -4.14
N PHE A 68 3.13 1.62 -3.70
CA PHE A 68 2.86 1.36 -2.29
C PHE A 68 4.11 1.55 -1.41
N PHE A 69 5.27 1.08 -1.86
CA PHE A 69 6.50 1.23 -1.09
C PHE A 69 6.97 2.69 -0.98
N GLU A 70 6.66 3.54 -1.95
CA GLU A 70 6.88 4.99 -1.82
C GLU A 70 5.98 5.64 -0.76
N ILE A 71 4.77 5.12 -0.57
CA ILE A 71 3.86 5.55 0.50
C ILE A 71 4.42 5.06 1.83
N TRP A 72 4.77 3.78 1.92
CA TRP A 72 5.26 3.18 3.16
C TRP A 72 6.57 3.82 3.66
N ASP A 73 7.49 4.16 2.75
CA ASP A 73 8.74 4.90 3.04
C ASP A 73 8.50 6.23 3.77
N ARG A 74 7.44 6.96 3.41
CA ARG A 74 7.10 8.25 4.07
C ARG A 74 6.65 8.09 5.52
N GLU A 75 6.27 6.90 5.91
CA GLU A 75 5.90 6.53 7.30
C GLU A 75 7.04 5.78 8.01
N GLY A 76 8.24 5.73 7.40
CA GLY A 76 9.42 5.07 7.95
C GLY A 76 9.53 3.58 7.60
N GLY A 77 8.69 3.08 6.70
CA GLY A 77 8.78 1.74 6.16
C GLY A 77 9.91 1.56 5.13
N PRO A 78 10.13 0.34 4.63
CA PRO A 78 11.11 0.08 3.60
C PRO A 78 10.72 0.72 2.26
N LYS A 79 11.73 1.15 1.51
CA LYS A 79 11.61 1.62 0.13
C LYS A 79 12.04 0.53 -0.84
N LEU A 80 11.32 0.39 -1.96
CA LEU A 80 11.82 -0.39 -3.09
C LEU A 80 12.92 0.43 -3.78
N MET A 81 14.18 0.09 -3.51
CA MET A 81 15.30 0.52 -4.35
C MET A 81 15.32 -0.37 -5.59
N GLY A 82 14.88 0.16 -6.74
CA GLY A 82 15.10 -0.49 -8.03
C GLY A 82 16.60 -0.60 -8.35
N PRO A 83 17.01 -1.42 -9.34
CA PRO A 83 18.37 -1.34 -9.86
C PRO A 83 18.62 0.10 -10.34
N ARG A 84 19.77 0.68 -9.95
CA ARG A 84 20.24 1.96 -10.49
C ARG A 84 20.48 1.86 -11.99
#